data_AF-A0A2U3KCA8-F1
#
_entry.id   AF-A0A2U3KCA8-F1
#
_cell.length_a   1.000
_cell.length_b   1.000
_cell.length_c   1.000
_cell.angle_alpha   90.00
_cell.angle_beta   90.00
_cell.angle_gamma   90.00
#
_symmetry.space_group_name_H-M   'P 1'
#
loop_
_entity.id
_entity.type
_entity.pdbx_description
1 polymer ?
#
loop_
_entity_poly.entity_id
_entity_poly.type
_entity_poly.pdbx_seq_one_letter_code
_entity_poly.pdbx_strand_id
1 'polypeptide(L)'
;MKQREQALLLLRKAAQDEALLDEVLTSDQVSDEIIGFHCQQAAEKLLKALLCDLGVRFRKTHEIGALMALLAQAGHAMPDQFENLDVLTPFGAIYRYEDYDAVVSLN
;
A
#
# COMPACT_ATOMS: atom_id res chain seq x y z
N MET A 1 -23.57 3.69 5.56
CA MET A 1 -23.64 3.32 4.13
C MET A 1 -22.38 3.73 3.37
N LYS A 2 -22.04 5.02 3.26
CA LYS A 2 -20.85 5.49 2.49
C LYS A 2 -19.50 4.85 2.89
N GLN A 3 -19.25 4.67 4.19
CA GLN A 3 -18.00 4.07 4.68
C GLN A 3 -17.86 2.58 4.30
N ARG A 4 -18.95 1.82 4.38
CA ARG A 4 -18.98 0.40 3.97
C ARG A 4 -18.78 0.24 2.47
N GLU A 5 -19.38 1.10 1.66
CA GLU A 5 -19.17 1.12 0.20
C GLU A 5 -17.70 1.42 -0.15
N GLN A 6 -17.09 2.38 0.56
CA GLN A 6 -15.68 2.69 0.41
C GLN A 6 -14.77 1.53 0.82
N ALA A 7 -15.08 0.85 1.94
CA ALA A 7 -14.35 -0.35 2.35
C ALA A 7 -14.42 -1.45 1.29
N LEU A 8 -15.61 -1.75 0.76
CA LEU A 8 -15.81 -2.75 -0.30
C LEU A 8 -15.13 -2.37 -1.62
N LEU A 9 -15.05 -1.08 -1.95
CA LEU A 9 -14.28 -0.62 -3.10
C LEU A 9 -12.78 -0.87 -2.90
N LEU A 10 -12.25 -0.52 -1.73
CA LEU A 10 -10.84 -0.71 -1.40
C LEU A 10 -10.44 -2.19 -1.39
N LEU A 11 -11.26 -3.07 -0.80
CA LEU A 11 -11.05 -4.52 -0.85
C LEU A 11 -10.97 -5.05 -2.28
N ARG A 12 -11.90 -4.63 -3.16
CA ARG A 12 -11.86 -5.02 -4.58
C ARG A 12 -10.61 -4.51 -5.28
N LYS A 13 -10.12 -3.32 -4.92
CA LYS A 13 -8.89 -2.77 -5.49
C LYS A 13 -7.65 -3.49 -4.99
N ALA A 14 -7.59 -3.86 -3.72
CA ALA A 14 -6.49 -4.67 -3.19
C ALA A 14 -6.43 -6.05 -3.87
N ALA A 15 -7.58 -6.70 -4.06
CA ALA A 15 -7.66 -7.98 -4.78
C ALA A 15 -7.20 -7.89 -6.24
N GLN A 16 -7.30 -6.72 -6.88
CA GLN A 16 -6.76 -6.50 -8.22
C GLN A 16 -5.22 -6.42 -8.22
N ASP A 17 -4.62 -5.85 -7.19
CA ASP A 17 -3.15 -5.86 -7.04
C ASP A 17 -2.66 -7.28 -6.73
N GLU A 18 -3.33 -8.00 -5.83
CA GLU A 18 -3.02 -9.40 -5.48
C GLU A 18 -3.10 -10.32 -6.71
N ALA A 19 -4.18 -10.22 -7.50
CA ALA A 19 -4.32 -11.00 -8.72
C ALA A 19 -3.22 -10.70 -9.75
N LEU A 20 -2.71 -9.48 -9.82
CA LEU A 20 -1.55 -9.18 -10.66
C LEU A 20 -0.28 -9.82 -10.09
N LEU A 21 -0.06 -9.72 -8.78
CA LEU A 21 1.09 -10.33 -8.11
C LEU A 21 1.12 -11.84 -8.36
N ASP A 22 -0.01 -12.55 -8.24
CA ASP A 22 -0.10 -13.98 -8.52
C ASP A 22 0.41 -14.37 -9.92
N GLU A 23 0.20 -13.51 -10.92
CA GLU A 23 0.63 -13.74 -12.30
C GLU A 23 2.12 -13.39 -12.53
N VAL A 24 2.67 -12.43 -11.77
CA VAL A 24 3.99 -11.84 -12.07
C VAL A 24 5.08 -12.13 -11.04
N LEU A 25 4.75 -12.70 -9.87
CA LEU A 25 5.68 -12.94 -8.75
C LEU A 25 6.90 -13.78 -9.13
N THR A 26 6.77 -14.67 -10.12
CA THR A 26 7.88 -15.53 -10.59
C THR A 26 8.41 -15.12 -11.97
N SER A 27 8.03 -13.94 -12.46
CA SER A 27 8.43 -13.46 -13.78
C SER A 27 9.72 -12.66 -13.71
N ASP A 28 10.78 -13.15 -14.37
CA ASP A 28 12.04 -12.41 -14.52
C ASP A 28 11.91 -11.15 -15.42
N GLN A 29 10.74 -10.93 -16.03
CA GLN A 29 10.46 -9.77 -16.88
C GLN A 29 9.89 -8.57 -16.12
N VAL A 30 9.48 -8.76 -14.86
CA VAL A 30 8.89 -7.70 -14.03
C VAL A 30 9.87 -7.35 -12.93
N SER A 31 10.19 -6.06 -12.78
CA SER A 31 11.14 -5.61 -11.77
C SER A 31 10.57 -5.72 -10.36
N ASP A 32 11.45 -5.93 -9.38
CA ASP A 32 11.11 -5.91 -7.94
C ASP A 32 10.43 -4.61 -7.52
N GLU A 33 10.73 -3.50 -8.19
CA GLU A 33 10.08 -2.22 -7.95
C GLU A 33 8.58 -2.25 -8.29
N ILE A 34 8.21 -2.85 -9.43
CA ILE A 34 6.80 -2.99 -9.84
C ILE A 34 6.09 -3.98 -8.91
N ILE A 35 6.74 -5.10 -8.58
CA ILE A 35 6.21 -6.08 -7.63
C ILE A 35 5.98 -5.42 -6.27
N GLY A 36 7.00 -4.74 -5.75
CA GLY A 36 6.93 -4.02 -4.48
C GLY A 36 5.86 -2.94 -4.47
N PHE A 37 5.66 -2.21 -5.58
CA PHE A 37 4.60 -1.21 -5.70
C PHE A 37 3.21 -1.84 -5.54
N HIS A 38 2.95 -2.98 -6.19
CA HIS A 38 1.66 -3.65 -6.05
C HIS A 38 1.48 -4.28 -4.67
N CYS A 39 2.54 -4.82 -4.05
CA CYS A 39 2.51 -5.25 -2.64
C CYS A 39 2.14 -4.11 -1.70
N GLN A 40 2.77 -2.94 -1.87
CA GLN A 40 2.47 -1.73 -1.09
C GLN A 40 1.02 -1.31 -1.27
N GLN A 41 0.54 -1.25 -2.52
CA GLN A 41 -0.81 -0.83 -2.85
C GLN A 41 -1.87 -1.78 -2.29
N ALA A 42 -1.64 -3.09 -2.39
CA ALA A 42 -2.52 -4.10 -1.81
C ALA A 42 -2.65 -3.91 -0.29
N ALA A 43 -1.51 -3.84 0.42
CA ALA A 43 -1.45 -3.65 1.86
C ALA A 43 -2.13 -2.34 2.30
N GLU A 44 -1.81 -1.21 1.65
CA GLU A 44 -2.40 0.09 1.95
C GLU A 44 -3.93 0.07 1.79
N LYS A 45 -4.44 -0.51 0.70
CA LYS A 45 -5.88 -0.59 0.42
C LYS A 45 -6.59 -1.47 1.44
N LEU A 46 -6.01 -2.60 1.86
CA LEU A 46 -6.56 -3.46 2.91
C LEU A 46 -6.66 -2.73 4.25
N LEU A 47 -5.59 -2.04 4.68
CA LEU A 47 -5.60 -1.26 5.92
C LEU A 47 -6.63 -0.13 5.88
N LYS A 48 -6.72 0.59 4.75
CA LYS A 48 -7.74 1.64 4.55
C LYS A 48 -9.15 1.07 4.52
N ALA A 49 -9.34 -0.12 3.94
CA ALA A 49 -10.65 -0.78 3.94
C ALA A 49 -11.10 -1.11 5.37
N LEU A 50 -10.19 -1.63 6.20
CA LEU A 50 -10.45 -1.91 7.60
C LEU A 50 -10.78 -0.62 8.37
N LEU A 51 -9.99 0.45 8.20
CA LEU A 51 -10.28 1.76 8.80
C LEU A 51 -11.66 2.28 8.38
N CYS A 52 -12.03 2.12 7.10
CA CYS A 52 -13.37 2.49 6.62
C CYS A 52 -14.48 1.65 7.27
N ASP A 53 -14.32 0.34 7.40
CA ASP A 53 -15.33 -0.53 8.03
C ASP A 53 -15.50 -0.21 9.52
N LEU A 54 -14.41 0.14 10.20
CA LEU A 54 -14.39 0.61 11.59
C LEU A 54 -14.89 2.07 11.75
N GLY A 55 -15.18 2.78 10.66
CA GLY A 55 -15.64 4.17 10.69
C GLY A 55 -14.55 5.19 11.07
N VAL A 56 -13.28 4.79 11.05
CA VAL A 56 -12.12 5.63 11.40
C VAL A 56 -11.73 6.49 10.19
N ARG A 57 -11.62 7.81 10.40
CA ARG A 57 -11.17 8.73 9.35
C ARG A 57 -9.65 8.78 9.28
N PHE A 58 -9.12 8.82 8.08
CA PHE A 58 -7.68 8.98 7.81
C PHE A 58 -7.46 10.10 6.78
N ARG A 59 -6.28 10.73 6.82
CA ARG A 59 -5.83 11.70 5.81
C ARG A 59 -5.35 10.95 4.56
N LYS A 60 -5.28 11.65 3.42
CA LYS A 60 -4.63 11.10 2.22
C LYS A 60 -3.15 10.90 2.53
N THR A 61 -2.73 9.65 2.69
CA THR A 61 -1.35 9.22 2.96
C THR A 61 -1.11 7.86 2.30
N HIS A 62 0.14 7.61 1.93
CA HIS A 62 0.63 6.32 1.43
C HIS A 62 1.52 5.60 2.45
N GLU A 63 1.70 6.22 3.63
CA GLU A 63 2.51 5.71 4.72
C GLU A 63 1.78 4.59 5.46
N ILE A 64 2.25 3.34 5.32
CA ILE A 64 1.62 2.16 5.95
C ILE A 64 1.71 2.25 7.47
N GLY A 65 2.86 2.66 8.02
CA GLY A 65 3.03 2.82 9.47
C GLY A 65 2.04 3.80 10.08
N ALA A 66 1.67 4.86 9.36
CA ALA A 66 0.66 5.81 9.81
C ALA A 66 -0.75 5.18 9.87
N LEU A 67 -1.09 4.31 8.93
CA LEU A 67 -2.36 3.58 8.92
C LEU A 67 -2.42 2.53 10.03
N MET A 68 -1.32 1.80 10.25
CA MET A 68 -1.19 0.84 11.36
C MET A 68 -1.32 1.52 12.71
N ALA A 69 -0.69 2.69 12.90
CA ALA A 69 -0.83 3.47 14.12
C ALA A 69 -2.27 3.92 14.37
N LEU A 70 -3.02 4.31 13.32
CA LEU A 70 -4.45 4.65 13.45
C LEU A 70 -5.30 3.44 13.84
N LEU A 71 -5.02 2.26 13.28
CA LEU A 71 -5.70 1.02 13.66
C LEU A 71 -5.43 0.64 15.12
N ALA A 72 -4.18 0.75 15.57
CA ALA A 72 -3.81 0.51 16.96
C ALA A 72 -4.52 1.49 17.91
N GLN A 73 -4.60 2.78 17.56
CA GLN A 73 -5.35 3.78 18.33
C GLN A 73 -6.85 3.48 18.40
N ALA A 74 -7.39 2.83 17.37
CA ALA A 74 -8.79 2.37 17.33
C ALA A 74 -9.02 1.04 18.08
N GLY A 75 -8.00 0.46 18.72
CA GLY A 75 -8.08 -0.81 19.45
C GLY A 75 -7.90 -2.05 18.58
N HIS A 76 -7.42 -1.89 17.35
CA HIS A 76 -7.22 -2.95 16.37
C HIS A 76 -5.75 -3.02 15.93
N ALA A 77 -4.84 -3.19 16.89
CA ALA A 77 -3.42 -3.35 16.58
C ALA A 77 -3.19 -4.55 15.65
N MET A 78 -2.21 -4.41 14.75
CA MET A 78 -1.83 -5.49 13.85
C MET A 78 -1.22 -6.66 14.64
N PRO A 79 -1.50 -7.91 14.25
CA PRO A 79 -0.75 -9.07 14.73
C PRO A 79 0.76 -8.92 14.52
N ASP A 80 1.57 -9.48 15.43
CA ASP A 80 3.04 -9.36 15.43
C ASP A 80 3.69 -9.74 14.08
N GLN A 81 3.13 -10.73 13.38
CA GLN A 81 3.61 -11.13 12.04
C GLN A 81 3.53 -10.03 10.97
N PHE A 82 2.79 -8.95 11.23
CA PHE A 82 2.63 -7.80 10.35
C PHE A 82 3.27 -6.52 10.92
N GLU A 83 4.09 -6.62 11.98
CA GLU A 83 4.72 -5.46 12.62
C GLU A 83 5.60 -4.66 11.65
N ASN A 84 6.25 -5.34 10.69
CA ASN A 84 7.19 -4.75 9.73
C ASN A 84 6.54 -4.42 8.37
N LEU A 85 5.21 -4.34 8.29
CA LEU A 85 4.49 -4.10 7.02
C LEU A 85 4.83 -2.73 6.42
N ASP A 86 5.30 -1.79 7.24
CA ASP A 86 5.74 -0.45 6.82
C ASP A 86 7.00 -0.47 5.93
N VAL A 87 7.74 -1.58 5.89
CA VAL A 87 8.85 -1.81 4.94
C VAL A 87 8.42 -1.65 3.47
N LEU A 88 7.12 -1.80 3.18
CA LEU A 88 6.55 -1.62 1.85
C LEU A 88 6.37 -0.15 1.48
N THR A 89 6.34 0.77 2.44
CA THR A 89 6.08 2.21 2.21
C THR A 89 6.96 2.84 1.13
N PRO A 90 8.28 2.57 1.06
CA PRO A 90 9.14 3.13 0.03
C PRO A 90 8.75 2.71 -1.40
N PHE A 91 8.03 1.60 -1.58
CA PHE A 91 7.56 1.16 -2.89
C PHE A 91 6.29 1.86 -3.36
N GLY A 92 5.64 2.69 -2.52
CA GLY A 92 4.38 3.35 -2.86
C GLY A 92 4.48 4.45 -3.93
N ALA A 93 5.69 4.78 -4.37
CA ALA A 93 5.97 5.67 -5.47
C ALA A 93 6.81 4.93 -6.53
N ILE A 94 6.24 4.70 -7.72
CA ILE A 94 6.94 4.12 -8.90
C ILE A 94 8.02 5.08 -9.43
N TYR A 95 7.93 6.37 -9.11
CA TYR A 95 8.95 7.36 -9.41
C TYR A 95 9.44 7.92 -8.09
N ARG A 96 10.65 7.56 -7.69
CA ARG A 96 11.34 8.29 -6.63
C ARG A 96 12.00 9.50 -7.26
N TYR A 97 12.08 10.60 -6.51
CA TYR A 97 12.81 11.80 -6.97
C TYR A 97 14.27 11.48 -7.33
N GLU A 98 14.84 10.44 -6.71
CA GLU A 98 16.19 9.94 -6.99
C GLU A 98 16.37 9.42 -8.43
N ASP A 99 15.28 9.02 -9.11
CA ASP A 99 15.31 8.59 -10.52
C ASP A 99 15.53 9.76 -11.50
N TYR A 100 15.39 11.00 -11.02
CA TYR A 100 15.63 12.23 -11.79
C TYR A 100 17.00 12.87 -11.55
N ASP A 101 17.77 12.44 -10.54
CA ASP A 101 19.06 13.08 -10.19
C ASP A 101 20.24 12.58 -11.05
N ALA A 102 20.01 11.65 -11.98
CA ALA A 102 20.98 11.28 -13.00
C ALA A 102 20.58 11.88 -14.36
N VAL A 103 21.42 12.80 -14.85
CA VAL A 103 21.47 13.31 -16.23
C VAL A 103 20.57 14.53 -16.55
N VAL A 104 20.95 15.70 -16.02
CA VAL A 104 20.96 16.92 -16.84
C VAL A 104 22.30 17.65 -16.63
N SER A 105 23.38 17.07 -17.16
CA SER A 105 24.51 17.89 -17.60
C SER A 105 24.31 18.20 -19.08
N LEU A 106 23.68 19.34 -19.35
CA LEU A 106 23.73 19.96 -20.67
C LEU A 106 25.10 20.61 -20.83
N ASN A 107 26.03 19.87 -21.43
CA ASN A 107 27.19 20.45 -22.11
C ASN A 107 26.93 20.43 -23.60
#